data_AF-A0A7K2EAD5-F1
#
_entry.id   AF-A0A7K2EAD5-F1
#
_cell.length_a   1.000
_cell.length_b   1.000
_cell.length_c   1.000
_cell.angle_alpha   90.00
_cell.angle_beta   90.00
_cell.angle_gamma   90.00
#
_symmetry.space_group_name_H-M   'P 1'
#
loop_
_entity.id
_entity.type
_entity.pdbx_description
1 polymer ?
#
loop_
_entity_poly.entity_id
_entity_poly.type
_entity_poly.pdbx_seq_one_letter_code
_entity_poly.pdbx_strand_id
1 'polypeptide(L)' 'GGHHSCGLRTDATITCWGRNDEGQTDEPPGTFTAVTSGAGRSCGLRNDATIICWGYYAPIRIS' A
#
# COMPACT_ATOMS: atom_id res chain seq x y z
N GLY A 1 -7.89 5.29 -0.76
CA GLY A 1 -9.20 5.78 -1.19
C GLY A 1 -10.04 6.11 0.03
N GLY A 2 -11.10 6.89 -0.13
CA GLY A 2 -11.86 7.50 0.97
C GLY A 2 -11.25 8.83 1.40
N HIS A 3 -10.09 8.78 2.06
CA HIS A 3 -9.37 9.97 2.53
C HIS A 3 -7.84 9.92 2.34
N HIS A 4 -7.33 8.86 1.69
CA HIS A 4 -5.93 8.72 1.30
C HIS A 4 -5.80 8.31 -0.16
N SER A 5 -4.64 8.51 -0.74
CA SER A 5 -4.26 8.06 -2.08
C SER A 5 -2.85 7.49 -2.05
N CYS A 6 -2.55 6.59 -2.98
CA CYS A 6 -1.22 6.03 -3.18
C CYS A 6 -0.85 6.11 -4.66
N GLY A 7 0.43 6.34 -4.95
CA GLY A 7 0.99 6.38 -6.29
C GLY A 7 2.20 5.46 -6.41
N LEU A 8 2.33 4.80 -7.57
CA LEU A 8 3.52 4.05 -7.96
C LEU A 8 4.46 4.99 -8.73
N ARG A 9 5.70 5.11 -8.26
CA ARG A 9 6.75 5.94 -8.85
C ARG A 9 7.50 5.17 -9.94
N THR A 10 8.23 5.90 -10.79
CA THR A 10 9.07 5.32 -11.86
C THR A 10 10.25 4.50 -11.33
N ASP A 11 10.66 4.73 -10.08
CA ASP A 11 11.66 3.94 -9.35
C ASP A 11 11.07 2.67 -8.70
N ALA A 12 9.82 2.32 -9.06
CA ALA A 12 9.05 1.19 -8.53
C ALA A 12 8.70 1.27 -7.04
N THR A 13 8.88 2.41 -6.37
CA THR A 13 8.44 2.61 -4.98
C THR A 13 7.02 3.16 -4.92
N ILE A 14 6.31 2.88 -3.83
CA ILE A 14 4.98 3.44 -3.55
C ILE A 14 5.13 4.64 -2.63
N THR A 15 4.31 5.67 -2.85
CA THR A 15 4.13 6.78 -1.92
C THR A 15 2.65 6.96 -1.65
N CYS A 16 2.24 7.01 -0.39
CA CYS A 16 0.87 7.31 -0.01
C CYS A 16 0.76 8.65 0.72
N TRP A 17 -0.41 9.29 0.61
CA TRP A 17 -0.69 10.58 1.25
C TRP A 17 -2.17 10.71 1.62
N GLY A 18 -2.46 11.60 2.58
CA GLY A 18 -3.81 11.86 3.09
C GLY A 18 -3.98 11.37 4.53
N ARG A 19 -5.18 10.87 4.86
CA ARG A 19 -5.51 10.36 6.19
C ARG A 19 -4.63 9.15 6.54
N ASN A 20 -4.09 9.13 7.78
CA ASN A 20 -3.25 8.05 8.30
C ASN A 20 -3.65 7.57 9.70
N ASP A 21 -4.92 7.69 10.08
CA ASP A 21 -5.39 7.26 11.40
C ASP A 21 -5.43 5.73 11.58
N GLU A 22 -5.25 4.98 10.49
CA GLU A 22 -5.30 3.52 10.47
C GLU A 22 -4.07 2.88 9.77
N GLY A 23 -3.02 3.68 9.54
CA GLY A 23 -1.81 3.25 8.83
C GLY A 23 -1.96 3.20 7.31
N GLN A 24 -2.90 3.95 6.73
CA GLN A 24 -3.18 3.95 5.29
C GLN A 24 -2.03 4.53 4.45
N THR A 25 -1.16 5.34 5.07
CA THR A 25 0.06 5.91 4.49
C THR A 25 1.34 5.36 5.12
N ASP A 26 1.26 4.17 5.73
CA ASP A 26 2.42 3.44 6.26
C ASP A 26 2.82 2.35 5.26
N GLU A 27 3.10 2.72 4.01
CA GLU A 27 3.49 1.78 2.97
C GLU A 27 4.78 1.02 3.32
N PRO A 28 4.83 -0.31 3.06
CA PRO A 28 6.04 -1.08 3.30
C PRO A 28 7.13 -0.74 2.28
N PRO A 29 8.42 -0.75 2.67
CA PRO A 29 9.51 -0.57 1.72
C PRO A 29 9.54 -1.73 0.73
N GLY A 30 9.96 -1.44 -0.50
CA GLY A 30 10.13 -2.44 -1.54
C GLY A 30 9.88 -1.89 -2.94
N THR A 31 9.91 -2.81 -3.91
CA THR A 31 9.60 -2.51 -5.31
C THR A 31 8.29 -3.18 -5.71
N PHE A 32 7.48 -2.46 -6.47
CA PHE A 32 6.11 -2.81 -6.81
C PHE A 32 5.83 -2.60 -8.30
N THR A 33 4.87 -3.35 -8.80
CA THR A 33 4.38 -3.24 -10.19
C THR A 33 2.97 -2.65 -10.25
N ALA A 34 2.21 -2.72 -9.16
CA ALA A 34 0.88 -2.15 -9.06
C ALA A 34 0.52 -1.80 -7.62
N VAL A 35 -0.39 -0.84 -7.45
CA VAL A 35 -0.99 -0.45 -6.17
C VAL A 35 -2.48 -0.19 -6.34
N THR A 36 -3.26 -0.55 -5.33
CA THR A 36 -4.68 -0.21 -5.22
C THR A 36 -4.99 0.35 -3.84
N SER A 37 -5.99 1.22 -3.73
CA SER A 37 -6.37 1.88 -2.48
C SER A 37 -7.89 1.93 -2.30
N GLY A 38 -8.41 1.19 -1.32
CA GLY A 38 -9.81 1.20 -0.87
C GLY A 38 -10.07 2.21 0.26
N ALA A 39 -11.23 2.09 0.94
CA ALA A 39 -11.78 3.04 1.93
C ALA A 39 -11.02 3.15 3.28
N GLY A 40 -9.74 2.76 3.32
CA GLY A 40 -8.94 2.66 4.54
C GLY A 40 -7.80 1.64 4.46
N ARG A 41 -7.69 0.93 3.32
CA ARG A 41 -6.67 -0.11 3.09
C ARG A 41 -6.01 0.11 1.73
N SER A 42 -4.75 -0.24 1.64
CA SER A 42 -3.97 -0.22 0.41
C SER A 42 -3.28 -1.57 0.22
N CYS A 43 -3.13 -2.01 -1.02
CA CYS A 43 -2.40 -3.25 -1.35
C CYS A 43 -1.48 -3.00 -2.54
N GLY A 44 -0.29 -3.60 -2.50
CA GLY A 44 0.73 -3.52 -3.54
C GLY A 44 1.15 -4.90 -4.03
N LEU A 45 1.33 -5.03 -5.34
CA LEU A 45 1.90 -6.22 -5.99
C LEU A 45 3.40 -6.02 -6.18
N ARG A 46 4.20 -6.95 -5.66
CA ARG A 46 5.67 -6.94 -5.76
C ARG A 46 6.15 -7.59 -7.06
N ASN A 47 7.42 -7.35 -7.39
CA ASN A 47 8.08 -7.96 -8.56
C ASN A 47 8.17 -9.49 -8.49
N ASP A 48 8.14 -10.07 -7.30
CA ASP A 48 8.10 -11.53 -7.05
C ASP A 48 6.68 -12.11 -7.10
N ALA A 49 5.71 -11.34 -7.61
CA ALA A 49 4.29 -11.67 -7.68
C ALA A 49 3.58 -11.85 -6.32
N THR A 50 4.21 -11.47 -5.19
CA THR A 50 3.56 -11.49 -3.88
C THR A 50 2.78 -10.20 -3.63
N ILE A 51 1.74 -10.28 -2.80
CA ILE A 51 0.89 -9.14 -2.42
C ILE A 51 1.13 -8.79 -0.96
N ILE A 52 1.27 -7.50 -0.66
CA ILE A 52 1.28 -6.97 0.69
C ILE A 52 0.24 -5.87 0.82
N CYS A 53 -0.49 -5.86 1.95
CA CYS A 53 -1.50 -4.85 2.25
C CYS A 53 -1.19 -4.13 3.57
N TRP A 54 -1.52 -2.84 3.63
CA TRP A 54 -1.38 -1.95 4.78
C TRP A 54 -2.63 -1.08 4.95
N GLY A 55 -2.76 -0.35 6.06
CA GLY A 55 -3.99 0.32 6.47
C GLY A 55 -4.98 -0.58 7.23
N TYR A 56 -6.08 0.00 7.73
CA TYR A 56 -7.13 -0.58 8.59
C TYR A 56 -6.70 -1.70 9.56
N TYR A 57 -5.51 -1.56 10.16
CA TYR A 57 -4.92 -2.45 11.19
C TYR A 57 -4.38 -3.84 10.73
N ALA A 58 -3.27 -3.88 9.97
CA ALA A 58 -2.54 -5.12 9.61
C ALA A 58 -1.87 -5.81 10.85
N PRO A 59 -1.97 -7.15 11.00
CA PRO A 59 -1.01 -8.03 10.33
C PRO A 59 -1.69 -9.26 9.71
N ILE A 60 -1.68 -9.36 8.38
CA ILE A 60 -1.82 -10.66 7.72
C ILE A 60 -0.60 -10.83 6.82
N ARG A 61 0.35 -11.65 7.28
CA ARG A 61 1.27 -12.34 6.38
C ARG A 61 0.47 -13.50 5.80
N ILE A 62 0.15 -13.45 4.51
CA ILE A 62 -0.09 -14.68 3.78
C ILE A 62 1.28 -15.13 3.29
N SER A 63 1.82 -16.14 3.97
CA SER A 63 2.94 -16.96 3.52
C SER A 63 2.55 -17.75 2.28
#